data_AF-A0A959MGH4-F1
#
_entry.id   AF-A0A959MGH4-F1
#
_cell.length_a   1.000
_cell.length_b   1.000
_cell.length_c   1.000
_cell.angle_alpha   90.00
_cell.angle_beta   90.00
_cell.angle_gamma   90.00
#
_symmetry.space_group_name_H-M   'P 1'
#
loop_
_entity.id
_entity.type
_entity.pdbx_description
1 polymer ?
#
loop_
_entity_poly.entity_id
_entity_poly.type
_entity_poly.pdbx_seq_one_letter_code
_entity_poly.pdbx_strand_id
1 'polypeptide(L)'
;MRKSFALVLTLAFVAVTVNMHAQGRDIRAQRLVLDDNGADSTVNTVMIQTSSTLPQNLVLTIPDPGTGTAEFMLTSSGGGIQGFWDLDGNSGTIPGTHFLGTTDSKAFAIQVQGGSGTVANSLTLNENGSVQRDSGGNVRGANAVDLQIARSGATEVAVSNYSVIAGGENNGMTETSGTRSTIRGGRGNSARSVAATIGGGLSGRIAGAQYGVVGGGGGNRIDSTGEYAAIGGGQSNIIDIGQFGRIGGGGVNRLLRSNLSTISGGESNVIGTSGSSANYNVIMGGKDNLMIGSDDAVMGGGEGHVIEDYCDEATLGGGFRNVIGLGCASATIRGGYFTWIQRRTALSESYVTVGGGREHVIGPGAGTSNVIYATVGGGSKQKIGGNGANSTVGGGGSNQVERSNSVVPGGRSLTLNGGESFGFLANGGSMNIAESDVAVFGNANLWLANNNSRPSRLCLFEAYDTTGAFPGSAHFTSFEAPALSDTIQYILPATIPTGADQVLAVSAINGDTITLTWKADDTVSAHRIDDPPASIAKPDGNSRLESRMGKLEAQYEEQERRFEAQEQKLKALETRVSALKEEKVDR
;
A
#
# COMPACT_ATOMS: atom_id res chain seq x y z
N MET A 1 -13.52 -13.84 -145.37
CA MET A 1 -13.52 -12.79 -146.42
C MET A 1 -12.67 -11.63 -145.90
N ARG A 2 -11.39 -11.53 -146.27
CA ARG A 2 -10.86 -10.65 -147.34
C ARG A 2 -11.32 -9.18 -147.21
N LYS A 3 -10.49 -8.29 -146.65
CA LYS A 3 -9.57 -7.39 -147.39
C LYS A 3 -9.08 -6.21 -146.55
N SER A 4 -7.77 -6.02 -146.57
CA SER A 4 -7.01 -4.83 -146.21
C SER A 4 -7.30 -3.65 -147.15
N PHE A 5 -7.12 -2.40 -146.69
CA PHE A 5 -6.53 -1.30 -147.46
C PHE A 5 -6.00 -0.19 -146.52
N ALA A 6 -4.72 0.14 -146.69
CA ALA A 6 -4.02 1.35 -146.23
C ALA A 6 -4.46 2.56 -147.10
N LEU A 7 -4.12 3.84 -146.95
CA LEU A 7 -3.12 4.68 -146.27
C LEU A 7 -3.70 6.13 -146.47
N VAL A 8 -3.45 7.13 -145.63
CA VAL A 8 -2.56 8.29 -145.90
C VAL A 8 -2.63 9.25 -144.71
N LEU A 9 -1.45 9.81 -144.43
CA LEU A 9 -0.93 10.53 -143.28
C LEU A 9 -1.03 12.06 -143.47
N THR A 10 -1.38 12.83 -142.42
CA THR A 10 -0.79 14.17 -142.20
C THR A 10 -0.66 14.51 -140.71
N LEU A 11 0.54 14.99 -140.36
CA LEU A 11 1.14 15.34 -139.07
C LEU A 11 0.50 16.56 -138.36
N ALA A 12 0.44 16.55 -137.01
CA ALA A 12 1.02 17.59 -136.13
C ALA A 12 0.86 17.25 -134.63
N PHE A 13 1.97 17.37 -133.90
CA PHE A 13 2.19 17.15 -132.46
C PHE A 13 1.35 18.05 -131.53
N VAL A 14 0.79 17.49 -130.44
CA VAL A 14 0.92 18.00 -129.06
C VAL A 14 0.76 16.82 -128.09
N ALA A 15 1.76 16.58 -127.25
CA ALA A 15 1.76 15.57 -126.20
C ALA A 15 1.37 16.19 -124.85
N VAL A 16 0.26 15.74 -124.26
CA VAL A 16 0.06 15.68 -122.80
C VAL A 16 -0.84 14.47 -122.52
N THR A 17 -0.29 13.46 -121.85
CA THR A 17 -1.05 12.33 -121.30
C THR A 17 -0.72 12.25 -119.82
N VAL A 18 -1.68 12.54 -118.93
CA VAL A 18 -1.92 11.72 -117.73
C VAL A 18 -3.40 11.85 -117.37
N ASN A 19 -4.18 10.82 -117.70
CA ASN A 19 -5.40 10.46 -117.00
C ASN A 19 -5.13 9.13 -116.29
N MET A 20 -4.96 9.14 -114.97
CA MET A 20 -5.02 7.95 -114.10
C MET A 20 -5.64 8.39 -112.77
N HIS A 21 -6.96 8.27 -112.63
CA HIS A 21 -7.70 7.18 -111.97
C HIS A 21 -7.56 7.09 -110.44
N ALA A 22 -8.70 7.38 -109.80
CA ALA A 22 -9.27 6.83 -108.57
C ALA A 22 -8.38 6.66 -107.32
N GLN A 23 -8.75 7.42 -106.29
CA GLN A 23 -8.30 7.28 -104.90
C GLN A 23 -8.65 5.90 -104.33
N GLY A 24 -7.61 5.09 -104.13
CA GLY A 24 -7.54 4.04 -103.13
C GLY A 24 -6.13 4.09 -102.54
N ARG A 25 -5.90 4.96 -101.55
CA ARG A 25 -4.59 5.07 -100.89
C ARG A 25 -4.44 3.93 -99.88
N ASP A 26 -3.81 2.85 -100.31
CA ASP A 26 -3.20 1.82 -99.46
C ASP A 26 -1.70 2.13 -99.37
N ILE A 27 -1.24 2.71 -98.26
CA ILE A 27 0.19 3.02 -98.05
C ILE A 27 0.87 1.76 -97.50
N ARG A 28 1.06 0.77 -98.37
CA ARG A 28 1.90 -0.40 -98.06
C ARG A 28 3.24 -0.20 -98.75
N ALA A 29 4.28 -0.06 -97.92
CA ALA A 29 5.70 0.05 -98.26
C ALA A 29 6.24 1.46 -98.62
N GLN A 30 6.11 2.42 -97.70
CA GLN A 30 7.19 3.39 -97.44
C GLN A 30 7.41 3.53 -95.92
N ARG A 31 8.68 3.40 -95.53
CA ARG A 31 9.21 3.42 -94.17
C ARG A 31 9.00 4.81 -93.56
N LEU A 32 8.27 4.94 -92.45
CA LEU A 32 8.34 6.17 -91.64
C LEU A 32 9.62 6.11 -90.81
N VAL A 33 10.66 6.82 -91.25
CA VAL A 33 11.89 7.06 -90.48
C VAL A 33 11.80 8.47 -89.92
N LEU A 34 11.84 8.61 -88.60
CA LEU A 34 12.25 9.87 -87.99
C LEU A 34 13.78 9.81 -87.87
N ASP A 35 14.43 10.60 -88.71
CA ASP A 35 15.88 10.65 -88.88
C ASP A 35 16.42 11.84 -88.07
N ASP A 36 17.13 11.60 -86.96
CA ASP A 36 18.04 12.60 -86.38
C ASP A 36 19.46 12.29 -86.84
N ASN A 37 19.71 12.53 -88.12
CA ASN A 37 21.05 12.37 -88.67
C ASN A 37 21.72 13.73 -88.74
N GLY A 38 22.43 14.08 -87.67
CA GLY A 38 23.17 15.34 -87.64
C GLY A 38 24.17 15.56 -86.51
N ALA A 39 24.83 14.54 -85.92
CA ALA A 39 26.15 14.74 -85.27
C ALA A 39 26.98 13.49 -84.92
N ASP A 40 26.41 12.32 -84.55
CA ASP A 40 27.22 11.26 -83.89
C ASP A 40 27.40 9.92 -84.61
N SER A 41 26.80 9.71 -85.78
CA SER A 41 26.95 8.48 -86.60
C SER A 41 26.56 7.15 -85.94
N THR A 42 25.62 7.14 -84.98
CA THR A 42 24.86 5.93 -84.61
C THR A 42 23.41 5.99 -85.11
N VAL A 43 22.92 4.95 -85.80
CA VAL A 43 21.51 4.89 -86.24
C VAL A 43 20.65 4.36 -85.10
N ASN A 44 19.95 5.25 -84.39
CA ASN A 44 18.88 4.85 -83.50
C ASN A 44 17.62 4.57 -84.33
N THR A 45 17.15 3.32 -84.35
CA THR A 45 15.91 2.94 -85.04
C THR A 45 14.81 2.63 -84.03
N VAL A 46 13.60 3.15 -84.26
CA VAL A 46 12.39 2.61 -83.62
C VAL A 46 11.92 1.43 -84.46
N MET A 47 12.14 0.20 -83.98
CA MET A 47 11.73 -1.03 -84.68
C MET A 47 10.42 -1.56 -84.11
N ILE A 48 9.36 -1.60 -84.93
CA ILE A 48 8.18 -2.43 -84.65
C ILE A 48 8.43 -3.77 -85.35
N GLN A 49 8.97 -4.74 -84.61
CA GLN A 49 9.23 -6.08 -85.12
C GLN A 49 8.27 -7.08 -84.48
N THR A 50 7.60 -7.86 -85.31
CA THR A 50 6.88 -9.03 -84.83
C THR A 50 7.82 -10.24 -84.87
N SER A 51 7.74 -11.12 -83.88
CA SER A 51 8.64 -12.27 -83.77
C SER A 51 8.37 -13.37 -84.81
N SER A 52 7.27 -13.27 -85.58
CA SER A 52 6.88 -14.16 -86.68
C SER A 52 5.93 -13.48 -87.67
N THR A 53 5.64 -14.11 -88.82
CA THR A 53 4.64 -13.61 -89.79
C THR A 53 3.25 -13.54 -89.15
N LEU A 54 2.57 -12.39 -89.29
CA LEU A 54 1.22 -12.19 -88.74
C LEU A 54 0.15 -12.78 -89.70
N PRO A 55 -0.79 -13.62 -89.23
CA PRO A 55 -1.85 -14.18 -90.08
C PRO A 55 -3.00 -13.19 -90.36
N GLN A 56 -2.98 -12.01 -89.75
CA GLN A 56 -3.94 -10.91 -89.93
C GLN A 56 -3.28 -9.56 -89.64
N ASN A 57 -3.89 -8.47 -90.08
CA ASN A 57 -3.32 -7.13 -89.93
C ASN A 57 -3.17 -6.76 -88.44
N LEU A 58 -1.99 -6.27 -88.03
CA LEU A 58 -1.81 -5.55 -86.77
C LEU A 58 -2.08 -4.06 -87.03
N VAL A 59 -3.18 -3.53 -86.48
CA VAL A 59 -3.58 -2.13 -86.65
C VAL A 59 -3.34 -1.38 -85.34
N LEU A 60 -2.30 -0.55 -85.28
CA LEU A 60 -2.07 0.41 -84.20
C LEU A 60 -2.79 1.70 -84.56
N THR A 61 -3.94 1.95 -83.92
CA THR A 61 -4.73 3.17 -84.13
C THR A 61 -4.39 4.17 -83.04
N ILE A 62 -3.76 5.29 -83.39
CA ILE A 62 -3.68 6.46 -82.49
C ILE A 62 -5.02 7.19 -82.65
N PRO A 63 -5.84 7.31 -81.60
CA PRO A 63 -7.14 7.97 -81.70
C PRO A 63 -6.97 9.46 -82.05
N ASP A 64 -7.93 9.99 -82.82
CA ASP A 64 -8.04 11.43 -83.08
C ASP A 64 -8.22 12.16 -81.74
N PRO A 65 -7.29 13.04 -81.32
CA PRO A 65 -7.39 13.76 -80.06
C PRO A 65 -8.47 14.86 -80.07
N GLY A 66 -9.19 15.04 -81.18
CA GLY A 66 -10.08 16.19 -81.36
C GLY A 66 -9.26 17.48 -81.38
N THR A 67 -9.58 18.44 -80.51
CA THR A 67 -8.83 19.71 -80.43
C THR A 67 -7.53 19.63 -79.60
N GLY A 68 -7.12 18.43 -79.17
CA GLY A 68 -5.88 18.19 -78.43
C GLY A 68 -4.75 17.59 -79.28
N THR A 69 -3.62 17.28 -78.65
CA THR A 69 -2.55 16.45 -79.22
C THR A 69 -2.67 15.01 -78.69
N ALA A 70 -2.53 14.01 -79.58
CA ALA A 70 -2.41 12.61 -79.20
C ALA A 70 -0.93 12.23 -79.24
N GLU A 71 -0.36 11.87 -78.09
CA GLU A 71 1.00 11.33 -77.98
C GLU A 71 0.97 9.88 -77.47
N PHE A 72 1.86 9.06 -78.04
CA PHE A 72 2.08 7.66 -77.69
C PHE A 72 3.50 7.51 -77.15
N MET A 73 3.67 7.50 -75.82
CA MET A 73 4.96 7.35 -75.15
C MET A 73 5.10 5.99 -74.48
N LEU A 74 6.18 5.27 -74.79
CA LEU A 74 6.66 4.08 -74.08
C LEU A 74 7.91 4.48 -73.30
N THR A 75 7.83 4.51 -71.96
CA THR A 75 9.01 4.74 -71.11
C THR A 75 9.22 3.56 -70.17
N SER A 76 10.49 3.19 -69.92
CA SER A 76 10.88 2.28 -68.85
C SER A 76 10.99 2.98 -67.48
N SER A 77 10.71 4.28 -67.42
CA SER A 77 10.51 5.10 -66.21
C SER A 77 10.13 6.53 -66.67
N GLY A 78 8.96 7.06 -66.30
CA GLY A 78 8.59 8.45 -66.61
C GLY A 78 7.10 8.74 -66.52
N GLY A 79 6.74 9.58 -65.55
CA GLY A 79 5.38 10.03 -65.26
C GLY A 79 4.66 10.76 -66.39
N GLY A 80 3.33 10.67 -66.35
CA GLY A 80 2.44 11.29 -67.34
C GLY A 80 1.01 10.76 -67.38
N ILE A 81 0.59 9.89 -66.46
CA ILE A 81 -0.82 9.52 -66.31
C ILE A 81 -1.33 10.19 -65.04
N GLN A 82 -2.12 11.27 -65.17
CA GLN A 82 -2.88 11.82 -64.06
C GLN A 82 -3.84 10.75 -63.55
N GLY A 83 -3.56 10.21 -62.36
CA GLY A 83 -4.38 9.19 -61.72
C GLY A 83 -3.64 8.00 -61.11
N PHE A 84 -2.32 7.85 -61.30
CA PHE A 84 -1.54 6.77 -60.70
C PHE A 84 -0.44 7.27 -59.75
N TRP A 85 -0.10 6.46 -58.75
CA TRP A 85 1.04 6.70 -57.85
C TRP A 85 2.32 6.18 -58.49
N ASP A 86 3.29 7.08 -58.70
CA ASP A 86 4.64 6.71 -59.11
C ASP A 86 5.34 5.90 -57.99
N LEU A 87 6.21 4.97 -58.36
CA LEU A 87 7.04 4.20 -57.43
C LEU A 87 8.04 5.09 -56.70
N ASP A 88 8.44 6.20 -57.32
CA ASP A 88 9.30 7.23 -56.70
C ASP A 88 8.49 8.32 -55.96
N GLY A 89 7.16 8.21 -55.97
CA GLY A 89 6.23 9.15 -55.35
C GLY A 89 5.86 10.34 -56.23
N ASN A 90 4.67 10.90 -55.98
CA ASN A 90 4.13 12.01 -56.78
C ASN A 90 4.40 13.37 -56.11
N SER A 91 4.92 14.35 -56.85
CA SER A 91 4.96 15.76 -56.41
C SER A 91 3.64 16.49 -56.69
N GLY A 92 3.18 17.38 -55.79
CA GLY A 92 2.04 18.28 -56.06
C GLY A 92 0.65 17.62 -56.02
N THR A 93 0.47 16.55 -55.24
CA THR A 93 -0.82 15.82 -55.12
C THR A 93 -1.94 16.67 -54.54
N ILE A 94 -3.18 16.50 -55.05
CA ILE A 94 -4.42 17.06 -54.48
C ILE A 94 -5.13 15.91 -53.75
N PRO A 95 -5.28 15.93 -52.42
CA PRO A 95 -5.78 14.78 -51.65
C PRO A 95 -7.17 14.24 -52.08
N GLY A 96 -8.02 15.07 -52.68
CA GLY A 96 -9.37 14.65 -53.13
C GLY A 96 -9.41 13.87 -54.44
N THR A 97 -8.39 13.97 -55.29
CA THR A 97 -8.33 13.28 -56.59
C THR A 97 -7.13 12.35 -56.73
N HIS A 98 -6.07 12.56 -55.95
CA HIS A 98 -4.82 11.79 -55.98
C HIS A 98 -4.58 11.14 -54.62
N PHE A 99 -5.14 9.93 -54.42
CA PHE A 99 -5.02 9.19 -53.17
C PHE A 99 -4.79 7.70 -53.43
N LEU A 100 -4.15 7.02 -52.48
CA LEU A 100 -3.96 5.56 -52.52
C LEU A 100 -5.10 4.96 -51.69
N GLY A 101 -6.17 4.54 -52.36
CA GLY A 101 -7.41 4.11 -51.69
C GLY A 101 -8.53 3.80 -52.68
N THR A 102 -9.76 3.74 -52.17
CA THR A 102 -11.00 3.51 -52.92
C THR A 102 -11.80 4.81 -53.09
N THR A 103 -12.45 5.00 -54.25
CA THR A 103 -13.37 6.14 -54.52
C THR A 103 -14.81 5.87 -54.07
N ASP A 104 -15.07 4.65 -53.59
CA ASP A 104 -16.36 4.18 -53.13
C ASP A 104 -16.34 3.87 -51.63
N SER A 105 -17.51 3.46 -51.13
CA SER A 105 -17.68 3.04 -49.74
C SER A 105 -17.21 1.60 -49.51
N LYS A 106 -15.95 1.31 -49.86
CA LYS A 106 -15.29 0.02 -49.63
C LYS A 106 -13.93 0.22 -48.99
N ALA A 107 -13.52 -0.72 -48.12
CA ALA A 107 -12.22 -0.67 -47.48
C ALA A 107 -11.08 -0.88 -48.51
N PHE A 108 -9.98 -0.15 -48.34
CA PHE A 108 -8.76 -0.34 -49.13
C PHE A 108 -7.85 -1.36 -48.43
N ALA A 109 -7.46 -2.43 -49.14
CA ALA A 109 -6.64 -3.50 -48.59
C ALA A 109 -5.34 -3.68 -49.40
N ILE A 110 -4.20 -3.60 -48.71
CA ILE A 110 -2.88 -3.93 -49.25
C ILE A 110 -2.60 -5.40 -48.93
N GLN A 111 -2.38 -6.23 -49.95
CA GLN A 111 -2.18 -7.67 -49.81
C GLN A 111 -0.80 -8.08 -50.34
N VAL A 112 -0.22 -9.15 -49.77
CA VAL A 112 1.01 -9.79 -50.28
C VAL A 112 0.64 -11.13 -50.91
N GLN A 113 1.15 -11.42 -52.12
CA GLN A 113 0.78 -12.61 -52.89
C GLN A 113 1.29 -13.90 -52.22
N GLY A 114 0.39 -14.86 -51.94
CA GLY A 114 0.71 -16.16 -51.31
C GLY A 114 -0.31 -16.65 -50.26
N GLY A 115 -1.19 -15.77 -49.75
CA GLY A 115 -2.30 -16.15 -48.86
C GLY A 115 -3.55 -16.51 -49.65
N SER A 116 -3.63 -17.72 -50.22
CA SER A 116 -4.84 -18.12 -50.95
C SER A 116 -6.01 -18.35 -49.99
N GLY A 117 -7.02 -17.48 -50.04
CA GLY A 117 -8.38 -17.80 -49.58
C GLY A 117 -8.86 -17.11 -48.30
N THR A 118 -8.01 -16.43 -47.56
CA THR A 118 -8.41 -15.57 -46.43
C THR A 118 -7.39 -14.46 -46.32
N VAL A 119 -7.81 -13.28 -45.86
CA VAL A 119 -7.08 -12.01 -45.77
C VAL A 119 -5.86 -12.05 -44.81
N ALA A 120 -5.28 -13.25 -44.60
CA ALA A 120 -4.10 -13.49 -43.80
C ALA A 120 -2.95 -12.64 -44.36
N ASN A 121 -2.58 -11.61 -43.59
CA ASN A 121 -1.51 -10.65 -43.86
C ASN A 121 -1.86 -9.43 -44.73
N SER A 122 -3.12 -9.02 -44.87
CA SER A 122 -3.41 -7.68 -45.40
C SER A 122 -3.15 -6.58 -44.37
N LEU A 123 -2.88 -5.36 -44.86
CA LEU A 123 -3.15 -4.13 -44.13
C LEU A 123 -4.42 -3.53 -44.72
N THR A 124 -5.48 -3.39 -43.93
CA THR A 124 -6.76 -2.83 -44.40
C THR A 124 -7.05 -1.52 -43.70
N LEU A 125 -7.37 -0.49 -44.50
CA LEU A 125 -7.84 0.83 -44.06
C LEU A 125 -9.36 0.87 -44.24
N ASN A 126 -10.09 0.94 -43.13
CA ASN A 126 -11.55 0.90 -43.13
C ASN A 126 -12.18 2.29 -43.25
N GLU A 127 -13.42 2.33 -43.72
CA GLU A 127 -14.20 3.57 -43.87
C GLU A 127 -14.45 4.30 -42.55
N ASN A 128 -14.52 3.55 -41.44
CA ASN A 128 -14.65 4.11 -40.09
C ASN A 128 -13.32 4.66 -39.54
N GLY A 129 -12.29 4.80 -40.39
CA GLY A 129 -10.96 5.29 -40.04
C GLY A 129 -10.12 4.31 -39.23
N SER A 130 -10.55 3.05 -39.09
CA SER A 130 -9.77 2.04 -38.37
C SER A 130 -8.72 1.35 -39.26
N VAL A 131 -7.63 0.90 -38.64
CA VAL A 131 -6.54 0.14 -39.27
C VAL A 131 -6.56 -1.29 -38.74
N GLN A 132 -6.53 -2.29 -39.63
CA GLN A 132 -6.52 -3.70 -39.24
C GLN A 132 -5.46 -4.52 -39.99
N ARG A 133 -4.89 -5.49 -39.29
CA ARG A 133 -4.23 -6.66 -39.88
C ARG A 133 -5.24 -7.81 -39.91
N ASP A 134 -5.46 -8.38 -41.10
CA ASP A 134 -6.40 -9.47 -41.42
C ASP A 134 -7.91 -9.23 -41.18
N SER A 135 -8.76 -10.16 -41.66
CA SER A 135 -10.23 -10.07 -41.62
C SER A 135 -10.90 -10.84 -40.47
N GLY A 136 -10.14 -11.34 -39.49
CA GLY A 136 -10.68 -12.13 -38.37
C GLY A 136 -11.22 -11.28 -37.22
N GLY A 137 -12.17 -11.84 -36.47
CA GLY A 137 -12.72 -11.24 -35.25
C GLY A 137 -13.91 -10.30 -35.46
N ASN A 138 -14.32 -9.63 -34.38
CA ASN A 138 -15.38 -8.62 -34.40
C ASN A 138 -14.91 -7.36 -35.16
N VAL A 139 -15.89 -6.52 -35.55
CA VAL A 139 -15.63 -5.22 -36.17
C VAL A 139 -14.82 -4.33 -35.23
N ARG A 140 -13.88 -3.56 -35.77
CA ARG A 140 -13.06 -2.60 -35.02
C ARG A 140 -13.87 -1.34 -34.74
N GLY A 141 -13.63 -0.70 -33.60
CA GLY A 141 -14.27 0.57 -33.27
C GLY A 141 -13.88 1.69 -34.22
N ALA A 142 -14.63 2.79 -34.22
CA ALA A 142 -14.30 3.96 -35.03
C ALA A 142 -12.91 4.49 -34.65
N ASN A 143 -12.08 4.79 -35.66
CA ASN A 143 -10.69 5.26 -35.50
C ASN A 143 -9.79 4.33 -34.66
N ALA A 144 -10.10 3.03 -34.55
CA ALA A 144 -9.28 2.08 -33.81
C ALA A 144 -8.08 1.57 -34.64
N VAL A 145 -7.02 1.14 -33.96
CA VAL A 145 -5.83 0.53 -34.58
C VAL A 145 -5.68 -0.89 -34.02
N ASP A 146 -5.67 -1.90 -34.88
CA ASP A 146 -5.54 -3.31 -34.50
C ASP A 146 -4.50 -4.01 -35.38
N LEU A 147 -3.28 -4.13 -34.87
CA LEU A 147 -2.12 -4.65 -35.58
C LEU A 147 -1.68 -6.05 -35.10
N GLN A 148 -2.47 -6.73 -34.27
CA GLN A 148 -2.13 -8.09 -33.82
C GLN A 148 -2.15 -9.10 -34.97
N ILE A 149 -1.31 -10.12 -34.87
CA ILE A 149 -0.94 -11.02 -35.98
C ILE A 149 -1.74 -12.34 -35.92
N ALA A 150 -2.26 -12.70 -34.75
CA ALA A 150 -2.99 -13.95 -34.56
C ALA A 150 -4.12 -13.78 -33.52
N ARG A 151 -5.22 -14.51 -33.76
CA ARG A 151 -6.43 -14.51 -32.93
C ARG A 151 -7.02 -15.92 -32.87
N SER A 152 -7.57 -16.28 -31.72
CA SER A 152 -8.30 -17.52 -31.44
C SER A 152 -9.79 -17.30 -31.20
N GLY A 153 -10.21 -16.06 -30.90
CA GLY A 153 -11.60 -15.71 -30.57
C GLY A 153 -12.06 -14.39 -31.17
N ALA A 154 -13.39 -14.24 -31.34
CA ALA A 154 -13.96 -13.09 -32.02
C ALA A 154 -13.79 -11.76 -31.25
N THR A 155 -13.69 -11.81 -29.91
CA THR A 155 -13.54 -10.64 -29.04
C THR A 155 -12.11 -10.12 -28.91
N GLU A 156 -11.16 -10.76 -29.57
CA GLU A 156 -9.73 -10.43 -29.52
C GLU A 156 -9.41 -9.34 -30.53
N VAL A 157 -10.07 -8.19 -30.41
CA VAL A 157 -9.91 -7.05 -31.32
C VAL A 157 -10.01 -5.71 -30.60
N ALA A 158 -9.50 -4.65 -31.25
CA ALA A 158 -9.64 -3.26 -30.82
C ALA A 158 -11.07 -2.74 -31.12
N VAL A 159 -12.05 -3.29 -30.39
CA VAL A 159 -13.47 -3.14 -30.69
C VAL A 159 -14.04 -1.75 -30.35
N SER A 160 -13.38 -1.01 -29.46
CA SER A 160 -13.89 0.29 -28.95
C SER A 160 -13.35 1.48 -29.75
N ASN A 161 -14.07 2.60 -29.72
CA ASN A 161 -13.65 3.82 -30.43
C ASN A 161 -12.29 4.34 -29.91
N TYR A 162 -11.45 4.79 -30.84
CA TYR A 162 -10.09 5.31 -30.57
C TYR A 162 -9.19 4.33 -29.80
N SER A 163 -9.47 3.03 -29.86
CA SER A 163 -8.68 2.03 -29.15
C SER A 163 -7.49 1.53 -29.97
N VAL A 164 -6.43 1.10 -29.30
CA VAL A 164 -5.19 0.64 -29.94
C VAL A 164 -4.79 -0.73 -29.41
N ILE A 165 -4.66 -1.70 -30.30
CA ILE A 165 -3.88 -2.93 -30.10
C ILE A 165 -2.70 -2.86 -31.06
N ALA A 166 -1.50 -2.61 -30.54
CA ALA A 166 -0.33 -2.36 -31.37
C ALA A 166 0.33 -3.64 -31.94
N GLY A 167 -0.09 -4.83 -31.50
CA GLY A 167 0.46 -6.10 -31.98
C GLY A 167 0.12 -7.30 -31.10
N GLY A 168 0.88 -8.39 -31.28
CA GLY A 168 0.79 -9.59 -30.45
C GLY A 168 -0.24 -10.62 -30.92
N GLU A 169 -0.78 -11.38 -29.98
CA GLU A 169 -1.72 -12.48 -30.22
C GLU A 169 -2.85 -12.49 -29.16
N ASN A 170 -4.09 -12.76 -29.58
CA ASN A 170 -5.24 -12.97 -28.69
C ASN A 170 -5.49 -11.80 -27.71
N ASN A 171 -5.25 -10.56 -28.13
CA ASN A 171 -5.49 -9.39 -27.30
C ASN A 171 -6.88 -8.83 -27.59
N GLY A 172 -7.66 -8.54 -26.54
CA GLY A 172 -9.06 -8.17 -26.68
C GLY A 172 -9.48 -6.96 -25.88
N MET A 173 -10.53 -6.32 -26.37
CA MET A 173 -11.27 -5.26 -25.70
C MET A 173 -12.77 -5.58 -25.77
N THR A 174 -13.58 -5.01 -24.89
CA THR A 174 -15.05 -5.19 -24.93
C THR A 174 -15.77 -3.87 -25.15
N GLU A 175 -16.93 -3.95 -25.82
CA GLU A 175 -17.67 -2.81 -26.36
C GLU A 175 -18.26 -1.86 -25.30
N THR A 176 -18.42 -0.59 -25.67
CA THR A 176 -18.77 0.61 -24.88
C THR A 176 -17.81 1.01 -23.76
N SER A 177 -17.29 0.06 -22.99
CA SER A 177 -16.41 0.40 -21.87
C SER A 177 -14.94 0.55 -22.26
N GLY A 178 -14.46 0.10 -23.42
CA GLY A 178 -13.04 0.15 -23.79
C GLY A 178 -12.55 1.42 -24.53
N THR A 179 -13.38 2.46 -24.67
CA THR A 179 -13.05 3.67 -25.46
C THR A 179 -11.71 4.28 -25.05
N ARG A 180 -10.85 4.63 -26.02
CA ARG A 180 -9.49 5.17 -25.81
C ARG A 180 -8.50 4.25 -25.07
N SER A 181 -8.78 2.94 -25.01
CA SER A 181 -7.86 1.99 -24.37
C SER A 181 -6.67 1.63 -25.26
N THR A 182 -5.57 1.25 -24.63
CA THR A 182 -4.34 0.82 -25.33
C THR A 182 -3.84 -0.52 -24.79
N ILE A 183 -3.57 -1.46 -25.68
CA ILE A 183 -2.77 -2.65 -25.44
C ILE A 183 -1.55 -2.58 -26.36
N ARG A 184 -0.35 -2.47 -25.80
CA ARG A 184 0.88 -2.33 -26.62
C ARG A 184 1.33 -3.63 -27.30
N GLY A 185 0.79 -4.78 -26.90
CA GLY A 185 1.10 -6.08 -27.53
C GLY A 185 1.00 -7.24 -26.53
N GLY A 186 1.83 -8.26 -26.71
CA GLY A 186 1.84 -9.44 -25.86
C GLY A 186 0.77 -10.46 -26.22
N ARG A 187 0.42 -11.35 -25.27
CA ARG A 187 -0.53 -12.44 -25.50
C ARG A 187 -1.66 -12.44 -24.47
N GLY A 188 -2.90 -12.54 -24.94
CA GLY A 188 -4.06 -12.78 -24.07
C GLY A 188 -4.43 -11.60 -23.17
N ASN A 189 -4.05 -10.37 -23.53
CA ASN A 189 -4.35 -9.19 -22.72
C ASN A 189 -5.78 -8.66 -22.97
N SER A 190 -6.40 -8.12 -21.93
CA SER A 190 -7.81 -7.73 -21.95
C SER A 190 -8.06 -6.35 -21.29
N ALA A 191 -8.25 -5.31 -22.09
CA ALA A 191 -8.61 -3.96 -21.62
C ALA A 191 -10.12 -3.68 -21.81
N ARG A 192 -10.89 -3.71 -20.72
CA ARG A 192 -12.37 -3.67 -20.73
C ARG A 192 -12.95 -2.45 -20.00
N SER A 193 -12.20 -1.35 -19.92
CA SER A 193 -12.56 -0.13 -19.19
C SER A 193 -12.04 1.12 -19.89
N VAL A 194 -12.65 2.29 -19.63
CA VAL A 194 -12.40 3.50 -20.44
C VAL A 194 -10.98 3.98 -20.18
N ALA A 195 -10.26 4.34 -21.25
CA ALA A 195 -8.88 4.80 -21.18
C ALA A 195 -7.93 3.85 -20.42
N ALA A 196 -8.21 2.54 -20.44
CA ALA A 196 -7.35 1.54 -19.80
C ALA A 196 -6.06 1.34 -20.61
N THR A 197 -4.93 1.17 -19.92
CA THR A 197 -3.64 0.91 -20.56
C THR A 197 -3.01 -0.38 -20.07
N ILE A 198 -2.72 -1.30 -20.99
CA ILE A 198 -1.90 -2.48 -20.75
C ILE A 198 -0.61 -2.36 -21.57
N GLY A 199 0.53 -2.28 -20.89
CA GLY A 199 1.83 -2.10 -21.53
C GLY A 199 2.35 -3.32 -22.28
N GLY A 200 1.70 -4.48 -22.16
CA GLY A 200 2.02 -5.74 -22.85
C GLY A 200 2.07 -6.92 -21.87
N GLY A 201 2.82 -7.97 -22.23
CA GLY A 201 3.00 -9.16 -21.38
C GLY A 201 1.97 -10.26 -21.66
N LEU A 202 1.74 -11.12 -20.65
CA LEU A 202 0.89 -12.30 -20.75
C LEU A 202 -0.32 -12.15 -19.83
N SER A 203 -1.52 -12.28 -20.38
CA SER A 203 -2.77 -12.41 -19.61
C SER A 203 -3.05 -11.27 -18.61
N GLY A 204 -2.67 -10.04 -18.95
CA GLY A 204 -3.04 -8.84 -18.19
C GLY A 204 -4.51 -8.48 -18.40
N ARG A 205 -5.21 -8.07 -17.33
CA ARG A 205 -6.64 -7.73 -17.39
C ARG A 205 -6.95 -6.43 -16.63
N ILE A 206 -7.75 -5.57 -17.26
CA ILE A 206 -8.37 -4.41 -16.61
C ILE A 206 -9.87 -4.46 -16.91
N ALA A 207 -10.72 -4.60 -15.90
CA ALA A 207 -12.17 -4.73 -16.06
C ALA A 207 -12.95 -3.94 -14.99
N GLY A 208 -13.77 -2.97 -15.41
CA GLY A 208 -14.52 -2.11 -14.48
C GLY A 208 -13.67 -1.07 -13.73
N ALA A 209 -12.51 -0.70 -14.30
CA ALA A 209 -11.55 0.23 -13.72
C ALA A 209 -11.15 1.30 -14.76
N GLN A 210 -11.91 2.39 -14.82
CA GLN A 210 -11.61 3.49 -15.75
C GLN A 210 -10.24 4.10 -15.42
N TYR A 211 -9.49 4.48 -16.46
CA TYR A 211 -8.13 5.00 -16.34
C TYR A 211 -7.13 4.05 -15.67
N GLY A 212 -7.47 2.75 -15.55
CA GLY A 212 -6.60 1.75 -14.96
C GLY A 212 -5.34 1.52 -15.80
N VAL A 213 -4.23 1.23 -15.14
CA VAL A 213 -2.93 0.96 -15.80
C VAL A 213 -2.34 -0.36 -15.31
N VAL A 214 -1.99 -1.23 -16.25
CA VAL A 214 -1.12 -2.38 -16.01
C VAL A 214 0.13 -2.19 -16.87
N GLY A 215 1.28 -1.95 -16.25
CA GLY A 215 2.52 -1.67 -16.98
C GLY A 215 3.04 -2.85 -17.81
N GLY A 216 2.69 -4.09 -17.45
CA GLY A 216 3.02 -5.31 -18.18
C GLY A 216 3.11 -6.52 -17.24
N GLY A 217 3.93 -7.51 -17.59
CA GLY A 217 4.15 -8.70 -16.75
C GLY A 217 3.18 -9.85 -17.06
N GLY A 218 2.94 -10.72 -16.07
CA GLY A 218 2.17 -11.96 -16.24
C GLY A 218 0.99 -12.06 -15.28
N GLY A 219 -0.24 -12.15 -15.80
CA GLY A 219 -1.44 -12.43 -14.98
C GLY A 219 -1.84 -11.32 -14.01
N ASN A 220 -1.43 -10.07 -14.27
CA ASN A 220 -1.81 -8.92 -13.44
C ASN A 220 -3.25 -8.47 -13.75
N ARG A 221 -4.03 -8.14 -12.72
CA ARG A 221 -5.47 -7.90 -12.84
C ARG A 221 -5.93 -6.68 -12.04
N ILE A 222 -6.70 -5.80 -12.67
CA ILE A 222 -7.47 -4.75 -12.00
C ILE A 222 -8.96 -5.01 -12.29
N ASP A 223 -9.76 -5.16 -11.25
CA ASP A 223 -11.20 -5.43 -11.35
C ASP A 223 -12.08 -4.23 -10.96
N SER A 224 -13.38 -4.53 -10.82
CA SER A 224 -14.45 -3.53 -10.75
C SER A 224 -14.24 -2.55 -9.61
N THR A 225 -14.46 -1.27 -9.90
CA THR A 225 -14.30 -0.11 -8.99
C THR A 225 -12.86 0.31 -8.69
N GLY A 226 -11.87 -0.30 -9.33
CA GLY A 226 -10.47 0.17 -9.32
C GLY A 226 -10.19 1.38 -10.22
N GLU A 227 -11.08 2.39 -10.26
CA GLU A 227 -10.83 3.57 -11.10
C GLU A 227 -9.50 4.25 -10.70
N TYR A 228 -8.72 4.66 -11.70
CA TYR A 228 -7.38 5.24 -11.53
C TYR A 228 -6.36 4.32 -10.83
N ALA A 229 -6.65 3.03 -10.66
CA ALA A 229 -5.72 2.08 -10.08
C ALA A 229 -4.56 1.75 -11.02
N ALA A 230 -3.41 1.40 -10.45
CA ALA A 230 -2.22 1.09 -11.22
C ALA A 230 -1.45 -0.11 -10.67
N ILE A 231 -1.08 -1.02 -11.56
CA ILE A 231 -0.11 -2.08 -11.33
C ILE A 231 1.11 -1.81 -12.21
N GLY A 232 2.27 -1.55 -11.63
CA GLY A 232 3.49 -1.23 -12.39
C GLY A 232 4.01 -2.40 -13.24
N GLY A 233 3.81 -3.64 -12.80
CA GLY A 233 4.21 -4.86 -13.52
C GLY A 233 4.26 -6.08 -12.61
N GLY A 234 5.19 -7.00 -12.88
CA GLY A 234 5.38 -8.21 -12.06
C GLY A 234 4.45 -9.37 -12.42
N GLN A 235 4.17 -10.25 -11.48
CA GLN A 235 3.39 -11.47 -11.71
C GLN A 235 2.22 -11.59 -10.72
N SER A 236 1.03 -11.87 -11.25
CA SER A 236 -0.16 -12.23 -10.47
C SER A 236 -0.58 -11.21 -9.40
N ASN A 237 -0.30 -9.92 -9.63
CA ASN A 237 -0.77 -8.85 -8.76
C ASN A 237 -2.24 -8.52 -9.06
N ILE A 238 -3.03 -8.28 -8.02
CA ILE A 238 -4.49 -8.08 -8.13
C ILE A 238 -4.91 -6.83 -7.37
N ILE A 239 -5.63 -5.95 -8.04
CA ILE A 239 -6.43 -4.90 -7.40
C ILE A 239 -7.89 -5.24 -7.68
N ASP A 240 -8.63 -5.70 -6.68
CA ASP A 240 -10.02 -6.15 -6.86
C ASP A 240 -10.99 -4.95 -6.79
N ILE A 241 -11.16 -4.41 -5.58
CA ILE A 241 -11.89 -3.18 -5.27
C ILE A 241 -10.89 -2.24 -4.60
N GLY A 242 -10.58 -1.11 -5.20
CA GLY A 242 -9.55 -0.21 -4.68
C GLY A 242 -9.31 0.98 -5.60
N GLN A 243 -10.23 1.95 -5.56
CA GLN A 243 -10.10 3.20 -6.30
C GLN A 243 -8.77 3.88 -5.91
N PHE A 244 -8.01 4.35 -6.89
CA PHE A 244 -6.66 4.90 -6.71
C PHE A 244 -5.63 3.94 -6.08
N GLY A 245 -5.94 2.65 -5.98
CA GLY A 245 -5.02 1.65 -5.42
C GLY A 245 -3.78 1.48 -6.28
N ARG A 246 -2.62 1.27 -5.64
CA ARG A 246 -1.34 1.10 -6.33
C ARG A 246 -0.63 -0.17 -5.91
N ILE A 247 -0.20 -0.95 -6.89
CA ILE A 247 0.79 -2.01 -6.69
C ILE A 247 1.99 -1.67 -7.57
N GLY A 248 3.15 -1.37 -6.97
CA GLY A 248 4.34 -1.00 -7.74
C GLY A 248 4.88 -2.14 -8.61
N GLY A 249 4.74 -3.40 -8.17
CA GLY A 249 5.14 -4.60 -8.89
C GLY A 249 5.26 -5.80 -7.96
N GLY A 250 6.22 -6.69 -8.23
CA GLY A 250 6.44 -7.88 -7.42
C GLY A 250 5.53 -9.06 -7.79
N GLY A 251 5.32 -9.99 -6.86
CA GLY A 251 4.59 -11.22 -7.08
C GLY A 251 3.41 -11.39 -6.12
N VAL A 252 2.23 -11.73 -6.63
CA VAL A 252 1.08 -12.19 -5.81
C VAL A 252 0.62 -11.13 -4.77
N ASN A 253 0.85 -9.85 -5.01
CA ASN A 253 0.36 -8.79 -4.13
C ASN A 253 -1.11 -8.48 -4.40
N ARG A 254 -1.89 -8.16 -3.35
CA ARG A 254 -3.34 -7.98 -3.46
C ARG A 254 -3.86 -6.77 -2.69
N LEU A 255 -4.65 -5.95 -3.38
CA LEU A 255 -5.51 -4.91 -2.78
C LEU A 255 -6.97 -5.38 -2.86
N LEU A 256 -7.63 -5.52 -1.71
CA LEU A 256 -8.98 -6.06 -1.56
C LEU A 256 -9.84 -5.07 -0.76
N ARG A 257 -10.81 -4.41 -1.42
CA ARG A 257 -11.69 -3.40 -0.81
C ARG A 257 -10.91 -2.31 -0.06
N SER A 258 -9.86 -1.80 -0.71
CA SER A 258 -8.87 -0.92 -0.10
C SER A 258 -8.59 0.28 -1.00
N ASN A 259 -9.38 1.34 -0.87
CA ASN A 259 -9.20 2.56 -1.65
C ASN A 259 -7.94 3.30 -1.19
N LEU A 260 -7.29 3.99 -2.12
CA LEU A 260 -6.12 4.85 -1.87
C LEU A 260 -4.94 4.13 -1.19
N SER A 261 -4.96 2.80 -1.19
CA SER A 261 -3.93 1.98 -0.55
C SER A 261 -2.80 1.64 -1.51
N THR A 262 -1.60 1.45 -0.98
CA THR A 262 -0.39 1.21 -1.78
C THR A 262 0.38 0.00 -1.26
N ILE A 263 0.69 -0.92 -2.15
CA ILE A 263 1.76 -1.91 -1.98
C ILE A 263 2.89 -1.54 -2.94
N SER A 264 4.03 -1.07 -2.43
CA SER A 264 5.12 -0.64 -3.30
C SER A 264 5.77 -1.79 -4.09
N GLY A 265 5.70 -3.02 -3.58
CA GLY A 265 6.21 -4.23 -4.24
C GLY A 265 6.32 -5.42 -3.28
N GLY A 266 7.25 -6.34 -3.54
CA GLY A 266 7.47 -7.53 -2.72
C GLY A 266 6.68 -8.76 -3.18
N GLU A 267 6.52 -9.74 -2.29
CA GLU A 267 5.85 -11.01 -2.58
C GLU A 267 4.70 -11.28 -1.60
N SER A 268 3.52 -11.65 -2.09
CA SER A 268 2.39 -12.12 -1.27
C SER A 268 1.92 -11.13 -0.19
N ASN A 269 2.05 -9.82 -0.43
CA ASN A 269 1.53 -8.81 0.49
C ASN A 269 0.05 -8.53 0.20
N VAL A 270 -0.75 -8.32 1.24
CA VAL A 270 -2.21 -8.13 1.13
C VAL A 270 -2.66 -6.96 1.99
N ILE A 271 -3.46 -6.07 1.40
CA ILE A 271 -4.23 -5.05 2.13
C ILE A 271 -5.71 -5.32 1.91
N GLY A 272 -6.44 -5.41 3.01
CA GLY A 272 -7.87 -5.60 3.09
C GLY A 272 -8.36 -7.03 2.89
N THR A 273 -9.67 -7.21 2.94
CA THR A 273 -10.35 -8.50 2.75
C THR A 273 -11.58 -8.32 1.87
N SER A 274 -12.23 -9.43 1.49
CA SER A 274 -13.52 -9.36 0.80
C SER A 274 -14.66 -8.84 1.69
N GLY A 275 -14.50 -8.83 3.01
CA GLY A 275 -15.58 -8.53 3.98
C GLY A 275 -15.50 -7.14 4.62
N SER A 276 -14.32 -6.53 4.71
CA SER A 276 -14.10 -5.25 5.39
C SER A 276 -13.29 -4.27 4.51
N SER A 277 -13.59 -2.98 4.64
CA SER A 277 -12.85 -1.91 3.96
C SER A 277 -11.54 -1.64 4.69
N ALA A 278 -10.45 -1.38 3.96
CA ALA A 278 -9.14 -1.06 4.54
C ALA A 278 -8.43 0.02 3.70
N ASN A 279 -8.77 1.28 3.92
CA ASN A 279 -8.39 2.41 3.08
C ASN A 279 -7.11 3.09 3.55
N TYR A 280 -6.46 3.84 2.65
CA TYR A 280 -5.29 4.68 2.96
C TYR A 280 -4.06 3.94 3.52
N ASN A 281 -4.05 2.62 3.41
CA ASN A 281 -3.00 1.78 3.98
C ASN A 281 -1.78 1.69 3.06
N VAL A 282 -0.60 1.50 3.67
CA VAL A 282 0.66 1.38 2.93
C VAL A 282 1.47 0.18 3.41
N ILE A 283 1.79 -0.73 2.49
CA ILE A 283 2.87 -1.71 2.66
C ILE A 283 4.02 -1.30 1.75
N MET A 284 5.16 -0.91 2.32
CA MET A 284 6.33 -0.46 1.54
C MET A 284 7.06 -1.62 0.81
N GLY A 285 6.77 -2.87 1.12
CA GLY A 285 7.33 -4.04 0.44
C GLY A 285 7.41 -5.27 1.35
N GLY A 286 8.39 -6.13 1.11
CA GLY A 286 8.61 -7.33 1.92
C GLY A 286 7.82 -8.55 1.44
N LYS A 287 7.61 -9.52 2.35
CA LYS A 287 6.99 -10.80 2.03
C LYS A 287 5.90 -11.17 3.04
N ASP A 288 4.78 -11.71 2.55
CA ASP A 288 3.72 -12.29 3.38
C ASP A 288 3.17 -11.32 4.45
N ASN A 289 3.12 -10.02 4.12
CA ASN A 289 2.57 -9.01 5.02
C ASN A 289 1.08 -8.79 4.80
N LEU A 290 0.33 -8.59 5.88
CA LEU A 290 -1.12 -8.55 5.86
C LEU A 290 -1.66 -7.37 6.68
N MET A 291 -2.52 -6.55 6.06
CA MET A 291 -3.34 -5.55 6.76
C MET A 291 -4.81 -5.87 6.53
N ILE A 292 -5.63 -5.88 7.58
CA ILE A 292 -7.05 -6.26 7.51
C ILE A 292 -7.86 -5.17 8.23
N GLY A 293 -8.89 -4.65 7.56
CA GLY A 293 -9.96 -3.80 8.11
C GLY A 293 -9.52 -2.69 9.07
N SER A 294 -8.40 -2.05 8.77
CA SER A 294 -7.90 -0.84 9.41
C SER A 294 -7.73 0.24 8.36
N ASP A 295 -7.80 1.50 8.76
CA ASP A 295 -7.54 2.65 7.89
C ASP A 295 -6.27 3.41 8.36
N ASP A 296 -5.61 4.10 7.42
CA ASP A 296 -4.44 4.96 7.69
C ASP A 296 -3.23 4.24 8.33
N ALA A 297 -3.12 2.92 8.18
CA ALA A 297 -2.02 2.14 8.74
C ALA A 297 -0.81 2.05 7.79
N VAL A 298 0.39 2.02 8.37
CA VAL A 298 1.65 1.94 7.62
C VAL A 298 2.47 0.74 8.07
N MET A 299 2.96 -0.01 7.10
CA MET A 299 3.93 -1.08 7.29
C MET A 299 5.16 -0.85 6.42
N GLY A 300 6.32 -0.69 7.06
CA GLY A 300 7.60 -0.42 6.39
C GLY A 300 8.18 -1.60 5.60
N GLY A 301 7.58 -2.79 5.70
CA GLY A 301 8.02 -4.01 5.02
C GLY A 301 8.46 -5.08 6.02
N GLY A 302 9.36 -5.98 5.64
CA GLY A 302 9.73 -7.15 6.45
C GLY A 302 8.97 -8.42 6.03
N GLU A 303 8.92 -9.42 6.90
CA GLU A 303 8.29 -10.71 6.58
C GLU A 303 7.24 -11.13 7.62
N GLY A 304 6.05 -11.48 7.15
CA GLY A 304 5.02 -12.14 7.96
C GLY A 304 4.36 -11.22 8.98
N HIS A 305 4.31 -9.91 8.72
CA HIS A 305 3.66 -8.96 9.62
C HIS A 305 2.15 -8.95 9.46
N VAL A 306 1.44 -8.65 10.55
CA VAL A 306 -0.02 -8.52 10.54
C VAL A 306 -0.45 -7.25 11.28
N ILE A 307 -1.30 -6.45 10.63
CA ILE A 307 -2.16 -5.46 11.29
C ILE A 307 -3.60 -5.93 11.12
N GLU A 308 -4.26 -6.27 12.22
CA GLU A 308 -5.63 -6.82 12.23
C GLU A 308 -6.69 -5.71 12.16
N ASP A 309 -7.98 -6.07 12.17
CA ASP A 309 -9.10 -5.12 12.06
C ASP A 309 -9.08 -4.03 13.17
N TYR A 310 -9.62 -2.85 12.86
CA TYR A 310 -9.80 -1.71 13.77
C TYR A 310 -8.49 -1.20 14.42
N CYS A 311 -7.36 -1.33 13.74
CA CYS A 311 -6.06 -0.80 14.14
C CYS A 311 -5.72 0.47 13.37
N ASP A 312 -6.65 1.42 13.35
CA ASP A 312 -6.49 2.66 12.60
C ASP A 312 -5.24 3.43 13.05
N GLU A 313 -4.54 4.07 12.10
CA GLU A 313 -3.29 4.82 12.35
C GLU A 313 -2.11 3.98 12.88
N ALA A 314 -2.22 2.64 12.88
CA ALA A 314 -1.14 1.79 13.38
C ALA A 314 0.10 1.86 12.49
N THR A 315 1.28 1.81 13.12
CA THR A 315 2.57 1.82 12.42
C THR A 315 3.40 0.59 12.78
N LEU A 316 3.78 -0.18 11.76
CA LEU A 316 4.72 -1.30 11.88
C LEU A 316 5.94 -1.04 11.01
N GLY A 317 7.08 -0.69 11.61
CA GLY A 317 8.28 -0.29 10.86
C GLY A 317 8.96 -1.42 10.06
N GLY A 318 8.90 -2.66 10.56
CA GLY A 318 9.29 -3.86 9.80
C GLY A 318 9.78 -5.01 10.68
N GLY A 319 10.72 -5.82 10.18
CA GLY A 319 11.31 -6.96 10.89
C GLY A 319 10.73 -8.31 10.46
N PHE A 320 10.45 -9.18 11.44
CA PHE A 320 9.92 -10.54 11.20
C PHE A 320 8.78 -10.87 12.16
N ARG A 321 7.60 -11.20 11.62
CA ARG A 321 6.44 -11.72 12.33
C ARG A 321 5.96 -10.88 13.52
N ASN A 322 5.93 -9.57 13.34
CA ASN A 322 5.29 -8.66 14.30
C ASN A 322 3.78 -8.53 14.01
N VAL A 323 2.97 -8.46 15.06
CA VAL A 323 1.50 -8.39 14.99
C VAL A 323 0.98 -7.23 15.82
N ILE A 324 0.21 -6.35 15.19
CA ILE A 324 -0.67 -5.38 15.86
C ILE A 324 -2.08 -5.96 15.77
N GLY A 325 -2.57 -6.48 16.90
CA GLY A 325 -3.81 -7.24 16.97
C GLY A 325 -5.05 -6.38 17.07
N LEU A 326 -6.22 -7.01 16.87
CA LEU A 326 -7.55 -6.41 16.78
C LEU A 326 -7.78 -5.21 17.70
N GLY A 327 -8.13 -4.08 17.11
CA GLY A 327 -8.47 -2.87 17.85
C GLY A 327 -7.27 -2.06 18.35
N CYS A 328 -6.03 -2.44 18.05
CA CYS A 328 -4.86 -1.69 18.52
C CYS A 328 -4.61 -0.38 17.75
N ALA A 329 -5.60 0.52 17.73
CA ALA A 329 -5.50 1.82 17.08
C ALA A 329 -4.37 2.68 17.66
N SER A 330 -3.68 3.38 16.76
CA SER A 330 -2.49 4.22 16.98
C SER A 330 -1.31 3.48 17.64
N ALA A 331 -1.29 2.14 17.60
CA ALA A 331 -0.17 1.36 18.13
C ALA A 331 1.03 1.41 17.18
N THR A 332 2.23 1.41 17.75
CA THR A 332 3.49 1.44 16.99
C THR A 332 4.40 0.28 17.38
N ILE A 333 4.83 -0.51 16.41
CA ILE A 333 5.98 -1.42 16.53
C ILE A 333 7.05 -0.93 15.57
N ARG A 334 8.13 -0.33 16.07
CA ARG A 334 9.21 0.19 15.20
C ARG A 334 9.95 -0.90 14.42
N GLY A 335 9.96 -2.14 14.91
CA GLY A 335 10.56 -3.28 14.23
C GLY A 335 10.72 -4.48 15.16
N GLY A 336 11.64 -5.40 14.82
CA GLY A 336 12.03 -6.52 15.68
C GLY A 336 11.50 -7.88 15.21
N TYR A 337 11.51 -8.85 16.11
CA TYR A 337 11.17 -10.25 15.85
C TYR A 337 10.06 -10.72 16.79
N PHE A 338 8.92 -11.18 16.27
CA PHE A 338 7.83 -11.75 17.06
C PHE A 338 7.33 -10.85 18.21
N THR A 339 7.06 -9.58 17.93
CA THR A 339 6.29 -8.74 18.85
C THR A 339 4.80 -8.92 18.58
N TRP A 340 4.00 -9.08 19.64
CA TRP A 340 2.55 -9.16 19.55
C TRP A 340 1.91 -8.17 20.50
N ILE A 341 1.23 -7.16 19.94
CA ILE A 341 0.32 -6.29 20.69
C ILE A 341 -1.08 -6.91 20.56
N GLN A 342 -1.63 -7.35 21.69
CA GLN A 342 -2.93 -7.97 21.83
C GLN A 342 -3.92 -6.96 22.39
N ARG A 343 -5.03 -6.75 21.68
CA ARG A 343 -6.26 -6.22 22.25
C ARG A 343 -7.43 -7.00 21.64
N ARG A 344 -8.54 -7.11 22.35
CA ARG A 344 -9.64 -8.02 21.99
C ARG A 344 -11.02 -7.35 21.93
N THR A 345 -11.09 -6.03 21.99
CA THR A 345 -12.35 -5.29 21.87
C THR A 345 -12.21 -4.20 20.81
N ALA A 346 -13.19 -4.03 19.94
CA ALA A 346 -13.04 -3.19 18.73
C ALA A 346 -13.12 -1.66 18.97
N LEU A 347 -13.13 -1.17 20.23
CA LEU A 347 -13.70 0.16 20.53
C LEU A 347 -12.82 1.15 21.32
N SER A 348 -11.48 1.03 21.33
CA SER A 348 -10.66 2.08 21.97
C SER A 348 -9.24 2.20 21.43
N GLU A 349 -8.74 3.42 21.37
CA GLU A 349 -7.34 3.74 21.08
C GLU A 349 -6.40 3.04 22.09
N SER A 350 -5.28 2.51 21.62
CA SER A 350 -4.34 1.76 22.46
C SER A 350 -3.06 2.52 22.76
N TYR A 351 -2.51 3.26 21.79
CA TYR A 351 -1.28 4.03 21.93
C TYR A 351 -0.07 3.26 22.50
N VAL A 352 -0.02 1.95 22.23
CA VAL A 352 1.09 1.10 22.67
C VAL A 352 2.29 1.35 21.77
N THR A 353 3.48 1.53 22.36
CA THR A 353 4.73 1.71 21.60
C THR A 353 5.74 0.62 21.94
N VAL A 354 6.26 -0.04 20.91
CA VAL A 354 7.38 -0.99 21.01
C VAL A 354 8.52 -0.50 20.15
N GLY A 355 9.67 -0.21 20.79
CA GLY A 355 10.86 0.32 20.13
C GLY A 355 11.59 -0.68 19.23
N GLY A 356 11.36 -1.97 19.41
CA GLY A 356 12.00 -3.07 18.69
C GLY A 356 12.20 -4.27 19.59
N GLY A 357 13.23 -5.08 19.32
CA GLY A 357 13.59 -6.24 20.15
C GLY A 357 12.97 -7.55 19.69
N ARG A 358 12.82 -8.51 20.62
CA ARG A 358 12.37 -9.87 20.31
C ARG A 358 11.34 -10.39 21.32
N GLU A 359 10.29 -11.03 20.81
CA GLU A 359 9.33 -11.84 21.60
C GLU A 359 8.59 -11.03 22.66
N HIS A 360 8.22 -9.78 22.33
CA HIS A 360 7.43 -8.95 23.25
C HIS A 360 5.95 -9.29 23.15
N VAL A 361 5.26 -9.32 24.29
CA VAL A 361 3.81 -9.51 24.36
C VAL A 361 3.20 -8.38 25.17
N ILE A 362 2.40 -7.55 24.53
CA ILE A 362 1.72 -6.43 25.18
C ILE A 362 0.24 -6.67 25.05
N GLY A 363 -0.48 -6.76 26.16
CA GLY A 363 -1.92 -6.96 26.15
C GLY A 363 -2.42 -7.88 27.25
N PRO A 364 -3.74 -7.89 27.48
CA PRO A 364 -4.33 -8.50 28.67
C PRO A 364 -4.30 -10.04 28.71
N GLY A 365 -3.73 -10.70 27.70
CA GLY A 365 -3.83 -12.14 27.51
C GLY A 365 -5.30 -12.58 27.40
N ALA A 366 -5.72 -13.53 28.24
CA ALA A 366 -7.08 -14.08 28.25
C ALA A 366 -8.14 -13.21 28.97
N GLY A 367 -7.78 -12.03 29.51
CA GLY A 367 -8.72 -11.10 30.17
C GLY A 367 -9.34 -10.03 29.27
N THR A 368 -10.20 -9.19 29.87
CA THR A 368 -10.79 -7.96 29.29
C THR A 368 -10.02 -6.68 29.68
N SER A 369 -8.84 -6.85 30.27
CA SER A 369 -8.05 -5.76 30.81
C SER A 369 -7.55 -4.80 29.73
N ASN A 370 -7.40 -3.52 30.08
CA ASN A 370 -6.90 -2.50 29.16
C ASN A 370 -5.40 -2.29 29.36
N VAL A 371 -4.61 -2.69 28.36
CA VAL A 371 -3.21 -2.29 28.24
C VAL A 371 -3.16 -1.16 27.21
N ILE A 372 -3.21 0.07 27.70
CA ILE A 372 -3.18 1.31 26.92
C ILE A 372 -2.01 2.18 27.38
N TYR A 373 -1.46 3.00 26.48
CA TYR A 373 -0.30 3.88 26.73
C TYR A 373 0.94 3.14 27.27
N ALA A 374 1.05 1.84 26.97
CA ALA A 374 2.16 1.02 27.42
C ALA A 374 3.37 1.21 26.50
N THR A 375 4.57 1.23 27.07
CA THR A 375 5.82 1.36 26.30
C THR A 375 6.77 0.20 26.59
N VAL A 376 7.27 -0.43 25.54
CA VAL A 376 8.42 -1.32 25.60
C VAL A 376 9.56 -0.71 24.80
N GLY A 377 10.65 -0.32 25.44
CA GLY A 377 11.80 0.27 24.74
C GLY A 377 12.52 -0.73 23.82
N GLY A 378 12.56 -2.01 24.22
CA GLY A 378 13.11 -3.11 23.42
C GLY A 378 13.51 -4.30 24.30
N GLY A 379 14.61 -4.97 23.94
CA GLY A 379 15.15 -6.11 24.67
C GLY A 379 14.59 -7.46 24.20
N SER A 380 14.42 -8.42 25.10
CA SER A 380 13.90 -9.75 24.76
C SER A 380 12.87 -10.23 25.78
N LYS A 381 11.74 -10.76 25.30
CA LYS A 381 10.70 -11.41 26.12
C LYS A 381 10.03 -10.51 27.15
N GLN A 382 9.85 -9.24 26.82
CA GLN A 382 9.13 -8.32 27.71
C GLN A 382 7.63 -8.54 27.63
N LYS A 383 6.96 -8.44 28.77
CA LYS A 383 5.51 -8.52 28.85
C LYS A 383 4.92 -7.33 29.60
N ILE A 384 3.91 -6.70 29.02
CA ILE A 384 3.01 -5.81 29.76
C ILE A 384 1.62 -6.41 29.62
N GLY A 385 1.19 -7.09 30.68
CA GLY A 385 -0.05 -7.85 30.75
C GLY A 385 -1.06 -7.28 31.72
N GLY A 386 -2.10 -8.05 32.02
CA GLY A 386 -3.13 -7.70 32.99
C GLY A 386 -3.72 -6.31 32.74
N ASN A 387 -3.85 -5.51 33.80
CA ASN A 387 -4.25 -4.10 33.74
C ASN A 387 -3.00 -3.20 33.68
N GLY A 388 -2.00 -3.50 32.86
CA GLY A 388 -0.73 -2.75 32.77
C GLY A 388 -0.80 -1.38 32.07
N ALA A 389 -1.88 -0.61 32.24
CA ALA A 389 -2.02 0.69 31.59
C ALA A 389 -0.92 1.67 32.05
N ASN A 390 -0.51 2.60 31.19
CA ASN A 390 0.51 3.63 31.47
C ASN A 390 1.85 3.08 31.98
N SER A 391 2.17 1.81 31.65
CA SER A 391 3.36 1.14 32.19
C SER A 391 4.49 1.11 31.18
N THR A 392 5.73 1.09 31.68
CA THR A 392 6.92 1.08 30.83
C THR A 392 7.87 -0.05 31.20
N VAL A 393 8.30 -0.81 30.20
CA VAL A 393 9.46 -1.69 30.29
C VAL A 393 10.56 -1.17 29.36
N GLY A 394 11.56 -0.51 29.92
CA GLY A 394 12.62 0.17 29.15
C GLY A 394 13.46 -0.79 28.29
N GLY A 395 13.68 -2.02 28.77
CA GLY A 395 14.45 -3.03 28.03
C GLY A 395 14.96 -4.14 28.94
N GLY A 396 16.00 -4.84 28.50
CA GLY A 396 16.54 -5.99 29.21
C GLY A 396 15.89 -7.31 28.78
N GLY A 397 15.70 -8.25 29.72
CA GLY A 397 15.28 -9.61 29.39
C GLY A 397 14.20 -10.19 30.32
N SER A 398 13.08 -10.65 29.77
CA SER A 398 12.05 -11.38 30.52
C SER A 398 11.45 -10.59 31.70
N ASN A 399 11.31 -9.28 31.56
CA ASN A 399 10.63 -8.42 32.54
C ASN A 399 9.13 -8.35 32.25
N GLN A 400 8.34 -8.25 33.30
CA GLN A 400 6.89 -8.33 33.25
C GLN A 400 6.23 -7.28 34.16
N VAL A 401 5.20 -6.62 33.64
CA VAL A 401 4.32 -5.72 34.41
C VAL A 401 2.88 -6.17 34.22
N GLU A 402 2.12 -6.32 35.30
CA GLU A 402 0.72 -6.82 35.25
C GLU A 402 -0.32 -5.81 35.78
N ARG A 403 0.14 -4.67 36.34
CA ARG A 403 -0.72 -3.60 36.89
C ARG A 403 -0.26 -2.23 36.44
N SER A 404 -1.19 -1.28 36.46
CA SER A 404 -1.01 0.06 35.91
C SER A 404 0.12 0.85 36.57
N ASN A 405 0.56 1.89 35.87
CA ASN A 405 1.44 2.93 36.40
C ASN A 405 2.77 2.39 36.92
N SER A 406 3.26 1.28 36.35
CA SER A 406 4.47 0.62 36.83
C SER A 406 5.61 0.67 35.81
N VAL A 407 6.84 0.73 36.29
CA VAL A 407 8.03 0.94 35.46
C VAL A 407 9.14 -0.04 35.80
N VAL A 408 9.62 -0.74 34.78
CA VAL A 408 10.87 -1.51 34.82
C VAL A 408 11.85 -0.88 33.83
N PRO A 409 12.84 -0.08 34.26
CA PRO A 409 13.74 0.63 33.34
C PRO A 409 14.69 -0.32 32.58
N GLY A 410 14.90 -1.55 33.07
CA GLY A 410 15.83 -2.52 32.49
C GLY A 410 15.97 -3.78 33.33
N GLY A 411 17.13 -4.42 33.28
CA GLY A 411 17.42 -5.61 34.09
C GLY A 411 16.83 -6.89 33.50
N ARG A 412 16.70 -7.94 34.32
CA ARG A 412 16.26 -9.25 33.85
C ARG A 412 15.36 -9.95 34.85
N SER A 413 14.28 -10.59 34.37
CA SER A 413 13.41 -11.49 35.14
C SER A 413 12.68 -10.86 36.34
N LEU A 414 12.42 -9.55 36.30
CA LEU A 414 11.57 -8.88 37.28
C LEU A 414 10.10 -8.90 36.85
N THR A 415 9.22 -9.30 37.76
CA THR A 415 7.76 -9.19 37.60
C THR A 415 7.19 -8.21 38.62
N LEU A 416 6.49 -7.17 38.15
CA LEU A 416 5.70 -6.26 38.98
C LEU A 416 4.22 -6.65 38.87
N ASN A 417 3.71 -7.32 39.91
CA ASN A 417 2.30 -7.72 40.05
C ASN A 417 1.47 -6.72 40.88
N GLY A 418 2.13 -5.88 41.67
CA GLY A 418 1.52 -4.68 42.28
C GLY A 418 1.53 -3.49 41.31
N GLY A 419 0.58 -2.57 41.50
CA GLY A 419 0.49 -1.33 40.70
C GLY A 419 1.41 -0.24 41.23
N GLU A 420 1.53 0.86 40.48
CA GLU A 420 2.19 2.10 40.94
C GLU A 420 3.63 1.86 41.43
N SER A 421 4.31 0.89 40.82
CA SER A 421 5.60 0.39 41.31
C SER A 421 6.74 0.66 40.32
N PHE A 422 7.93 0.88 40.86
CA PHE A 422 9.18 1.03 40.10
C PHE A 422 10.13 -0.08 40.48
N GLY A 423 10.77 -0.74 39.51
CA GLY A 423 11.65 -1.84 39.87
C GLY A 423 12.75 -2.18 38.90
N PHE A 424 13.92 -2.53 39.42
CA PHE A 424 15.07 -3.01 38.66
C PHE A 424 15.65 -4.30 39.28
N LEU A 425 16.05 -5.27 38.45
CA LEU A 425 16.70 -6.50 38.89
C LEU A 425 17.96 -6.77 38.07
N ALA A 426 19.12 -6.78 38.72
CA ALA A 426 20.42 -6.79 38.03
C ALA A 426 20.85 -8.15 37.46
N ASN A 427 20.40 -9.28 38.02
CA ASN A 427 20.91 -10.62 37.70
C ASN A 427 19.78 -11.65 37.42
N GLY A 428 20.16 -12.91 37.16
CA GLY A 428 19.29 -13.91 36.51
C GLY A 428 18.29 -14.67 37.39
N GLY A 429 18.12 -14.34 38.67
CA GLY A 429 17.05 -14.89 39.50
C GLY A 429 15.72 -14.21 39.20
N SER A 430 14.62 -14.95 39.08
CA SER A 430 13.30 -14.33 38.93
C SER A 430 12.84 -13.71 40.26
N MET A 431 12.35 -12.48 40.22
CA MET A 431 11.78 -11.80 41.38
C MET A 431 10.36 -11.33 41.06
N ASN A 432 9.43 -11.56 41.97
CA ASN A 432 8.03 -11.14 41.84
C ASN A 432 7.66 -10.20 42.99
N ILE A 433 7.18 -9.01 42.67
CA ILE A 433 6.72 -8.01 43.63
C ILE A 433 5.20 -7.90 43.50
N ALA A 434 4.48 -8.44 44.49
CA ALA A 434 3.01 -8.46 44.50
C ALA A 434 2.39 -7.23 45.17
N GLU A 435 3.13 -6.57 46.06
CA GLU A 435 2.74 -5.34 46.74
C GLU A 435 2.72 -4.16 45.76
N SER A 436 1.71 -3.30 45.87
CA SER A 436 1.65 -2.01 45.16
C SER A 436 2.51 -0.96 45.86
N ASP A 437 2.77 0.16 45.19
CA ASP A 437 3.49 1.31 45.75
C ASP A 437 4.94 0.99 46.16
N VAL A 438 5.57 0.05 45.45
CA VAL A 438 6.92 -0.41 45.75
C VAL A 438 7.96 0.18 44.78
N ALA A 439 9.03 0.73 45.36
CA ALA A 439 10.29 0.96 44.66
C ALA A 439 11.30 -0.14 45.03
N VAL A 440 11.65 -1.03 44.08
CA VAL A 440 12.55 -2.17 44.32
C VAL A 440 13.85 -2.09 43.52
N PHE A 441 14.97 -2.38 44.18
CA PHE A 441 16.28 -2.59 43.54
C PHE A 441 16.80 -3.97 43.94
N GLY A 442 16.48 -4.97 43.13
CA GLY A 442 16.86 -6.36 43.37
C GLY A 442 18.29 -6.64 42.90
N ASN A 443 19.08 -7.24 43.78
CA ASN A 443 20.46 -7.67 43.51
C ASN A 443 21.36 -6.54 42.99
N ALA A 444 21.08 -5.31 43.42
CA ALA A 444 21.81 -4.11 43.05
C ALA A 444 22.20 -3.34 44.31
N ASN A 445 23.37 -2.70 44.28
CA ASN A 445 23.75 -1.74 45.31
C ASN A 445 23.14 -0.37 44.94
N LEU A 446 22.47 0.28 45.88
CA LEU A 446 21.97 1.66 45.71
C LEU A 446 22.99 2.64 46.30
N TRP A 447 23.64 3.42 45.44
CA TRP A 447 24.64 4.41 45.85
C TRP A 447 24.01 5.81 45.86
N LEU A 448 24.07 6.48 47.00
CA LEU A 448 23.77 7.91 47.13
C LEU A 448 25.12 8.67 47.16
N ALA A 449 25.60 9.08 45.99
CA ALA A 449 26.94 9.65 45.83
C ALA A 449 26.92 11.13 45.43
N ASN A 450 28.01 11.85 45.75
CA ASN A 450 28.21 13.24 45.37
C ASN A 450 29.67 13.48 44.92
N ASN A 451 29.88 14.49 44.06
CA ASN A 451 31.19 14.95 43.60
C ASN A 451 31.34 16.48 43.70
N ASN A 452 30.48 17.12 44.50
CA ASN A 452 30.38 18.58 44.65
C ASN A 452 30.66 19.04 46.08
N SER A 453 31.26 18.16 46.90
CA SER A 453 31.56 18.41 48.31
C SER A 453 30.34 18.69 49.19
N ARG A 454 29.14 18.24 48.78
CA ARG A 454 27.90 18.32 49.58
C ARG A 454 27.36 16.90 49.76
N PRO A 455 27.20 16.40 51.00
CA PRO A 455 26.73 15.04 51.20
C PRO A 455 25.35 14.79 50.59
N SER A 456 25.15 13.57 50.11
CA SER A 456 23.85 13.07 49.67
C SER A 456 23.08 12.52 50.86
N ARG A 457 21.76 12.65 50.84
CA ARG A 457 20.88 12.17 51.91
C ARG A 457 19.73 11.33 51.39
N LEU A 458 19.36 10.31 52.15
CA LEU A 458 18.07 9.62 52.02
C LEU A 458 17.09 10.24 53.00
N CYS A 459 16.02 10.87 52.50
CA CYS A 459 15.00 11.52 53.33
C CYS A 459 13.76 10.62 53.50
N LEU A 460 13.25 10.53 54.73
CA LEU A 460 12.00 9.87 55.10
C LEU A 460 11.07 10.94 55.70
N PHE A 461 10.08 11.35 54.92
CA PHE A 461 9.15 12.42 55.29
C PHE A 461 8.02 11.90 56.20
N GLU A 462 7.47 12.80 57.01
CA GLU A 462 6.23 12.55 57.75
C GLU A 462 5.02 12.40 56.80
N ALA A 463 3.89 11.92 57.34
CA ALA A 463 2.65 11.83 56.57
C ALA A 463 2.21 13.23 56.11
N TYR A 464 2.04 13.41 54.81
CA TYR A 464 1.72 14.70 54.20
C TYR A 464 0.74 14.53 53.04
N ASP A 465 -0.51 14.97 53.22
CA ASP A 465 -1.60 14.86 52.24
C ASP A 465 -2.21 16.24 51.97
N THR A 466 -1.40 17.16 51.45
CA THR A 466 -1.89 18.47 51.00
C THR A 466 -1.56 18.68 49.53
N THR A 467 -2.57 19.04 48.74
CA THR A 467 -2.41 19.38 47.33
C THR A 467 -1.52 20.62 47.15
N GLY A 468 -0.44 20.51 46.37
CA GLY A 468 0.50 21.61 46.12
C GLY A 468 1.92 21.11 45.85
N ALA A 469 2.91 22.02 45.91
CA ALA A 469 4.31 21.65 45.74
C ALA A 469 4.84 20.89 46.98
N PHE A 470 5.30 19.65 46.78
CA PHE A 470 6.01 18.88 47.79
C PHE A 470 7.49 19.34 47.89
N PRO A 471 8.11 19.42 49.08
CA PRO A 471 7.57 19.00 50.39
C PRO A 471 6.76 20.07 51.14
N GLY A 472 6.63 21.30 50.63
CA GLY A 472 5.85 22.35 51.31
C GLY A 472 6.31 22.59 52.75
N SER A 473 5.42 22.30 53.72
CA SER A 473 5.69 22.38 55.17
C SER A 473 6.02 21.03 55.82
N ALA A 474 6.22 19.96 55.06
CA ALA A 474 6.49 18.63 55.58
C ALA A 474 7.92 18.53 56.15
N HIS A 475 8.04 17.90 57.32
CA HIS A 475 9.32 17.57 57.94
C HIS A 475 9.78 16.16 57.54
N PHE A 476 11.08 15.88 57.71
CA PHE A 476 11.67 14.56 57.43
C PHE A 476 12.79 14.22 58.40
N THR A 477 13.04 12.93 58.57
CA THR A 477 14.31 12.40 59.09
C THR A 477 15.20 11.96 57.91
N SER A 478 16.52 11.99 58.05
CA SER A 478 17.41 11.59 56.95
C SER A 478 18.65 10.85 57.37
N PHE A 479 19.13 9.98 56.49
CA PHE A 479 20.45 9.36 56.58
C PHE A 479 21.42 10.12 55.66
N GLU A 480 22.49 10.66 56.24
CA GLU A 480 23.51 11.46 55.56
C GLU A 480 24.90 11.06 56.07
N ALA A 481 25.85 10.90 55.15
CA ALA A 481 27.23 10.62 55.52
C ALA A 481 27.97 11.93 55.84
N PRO A 482 28.60 12.09 57.01
CA PRO A 482 29.46 13.24 57.28
C PRO A 482 30.76 13.15 56.45
N ALA A 483 31.68 14.10 56.63
CA ALA A 483 33.04 13.93 56.12
C ALA A 483 33.69 12.72 56.83
N LEU A 484 34.04 11.69 56.07
CA LEU A 484 34.64 10.46 56.57
C LEU A 484 36.13 10.41 56.24
N SER A 485 36.95 9.92 57.18
CA SER A 485 38.38 9.64 56.97
C SER A 485 38.66 8.19 56.57
N ASP A 486 37.65 7.32 56.67
CA ASP A 486 37.70 5.92 56.28
C ASP A 486 36.30 5.41 55.87
N THR A 487 36.21 4.18 55.38
CA THR A 487 34.93 3.53 55.07
C THR A 487 34.21 3.13 56.37
N ILE A 488 32.88 3.25 56.42
CA ILE A 488 32.07 2.72 57.53
C ILE A 488 30.94 1.86 56.97
N GLN A 489 30.89 0.60 57.36
CA GLN A 489 29.85 -0.36 56.96
C GLN A 489 29.00 -0.75 58.18
N TYR A 490 27.69 -0.59 58.07
CA TYR A 490 26.74 -1.01 59.12
C TYR A 490 26.01 -2.29 58.71
N ILE A 491 26.21 -3.37 59.46
CA ILE A 491 25.50 -4.64 59.28
C ILE A 491 24.36 -4.72 60.30
N LEU A 492 23.12 -4.86 59.81
CA LEU A 492 21.93 -4.99 60.64
C LEU A 492 21.86 -6.36 61.35
N PRO A 493 21.17 -6.47 62.49
CA PRO A 493 20.94 -7.75 63.15
C PRO A 493 20.18 -8.74 62.25
N ALA A 494 20.50 -10.02 62.35
CA ALA A 494 19.90 -11.08 61.53
C ALA A 494 18.50 -11.55 62.00
N THR A 495 18.03 -11.10 63.17
CA THR A 495 16.77 -11.56 63.78
C THR A 495 15.89 -10.38 64.21
N ILE A 496 14.60 -10.64 64.31
CA ILE A 496 13.64 -9.74 64.97
C ILE A 496 13.89 -9.79 66.50
N PRO A 497 13.78 -8.68 67.24
CA PRO A 497 13.92 -8.69 68.69
C PRO A 497 12.77 -9.45 69.36
N THR A 498 13.05 -10.23 70.40
CA THR A 498 12.03 -11.07 71.09
C THR A 498 11.41 -10.40 72.34
N GLY A 499 11.84 -9.20 72.71
CA GLY A 499 11.35 -8.44 73.86
C GLY A 499 10.85 -7.05 73.48
N ALA A 500 9.97 -6.48 74.31
CA ALA A 500 9.62 -5.06 74.24
C ALA A 500 10.84 -4.18 74.58
N ASP A 501 10.86 -2.94 74.09
CA ASP A 501 11.90 -1.93 74.38
C ASP A 501 13.34 -2.37 74.00
N GLN A 502 13.61 -2.55 72.71
CA GLN A 502 14.93 -2.92 72.18
C GLN A 502 15.49 -1.83 71.25
N VAL A 503 16.78 -1.53 71.38
CA VAL A 503 17.50 -0.57 70.52
C VAL A 503 18.63 -1.25 69.74
N LEU A 504 19.01 -0.68 68.59
CA LEU A 504 20.20 -1.10 67.85
C LEU A 504 21.46 -0.56 68.55
N ALA A 505 22.35 -1.46 68.93
CA ALA A 505 23.63 -1.14 69.57
C ALA A 505 24.80 -1.79 68.82
N VAL A 506 25.99 -1.22 68.93
CA VAL A 506 27.21 -1.81 68.36
C VAL A 506 27.58 -3.08 69.14
N SER A 507 27.69 -4.20 68.43
CA SER A 507 28.12 -5.49 69.00
C SER A 507 29.60 -5.79 68.75
N ALA A 508 30.13 -5.37 67.61
CA ALA A 508 31.52 -5.57 67.22
C ALA A 508 31.97 -4.50 66.21
N ILE A 509 33.25 -4.15 66.26
CA ILE A 509 33.95 -3.32 65.28
C ILE A 509 35.14 -4.13 64.76
N ASN A 510 35.12 -4.47 63.47
CA ASN A 510 36.19 -5.21 62.79
C ASN A 510 36.70 -4.37 61.61
N GLY A 511 37.73 -3.57 61.85
CA GLY A 511 38.15 -2.52 60.92
C GLY A 511 36.98 -1.55 60.65
N ASP A 512 36.67 -1.36 59.38
CA ASP A 512 35.61 -0.46 58.88
C ASP A 512 34.19 -1.02 59.00
N THR A 513 34.03 -2.24 59.52
CA THR A 513 32.73 -2.91 59.62
C THR A 513 32.21 -2.89 61.05
N ILE A 514 31.04 -2.28 61.23
CA ILE A 514 30.27 -2.20 62.47
C ILE A 514 29.09 -3.18 62.37
N THR A 515 29.04 -4.16 63.27
CA THR A 515 27.89 -5.08 63.36
C THR A 515 26.95 -4.61 64.46
N LEU A 516 25.69 -4.37 64.13
CA LEU A 516 24.66 -3.95 65.07
C LEU A 516 23.93 -5.19 65.65
N THR A 517 23.53 -5.11 66.93
CA THR A 517 22.69 -6.09 67.61
C THR A 517 21.50 -5.41 68.28
N TRP A 518 20.43 -6.15 68.53
CA TRP A 518 19.41 -5.74 69.48
C TRP A 518 19.96 -5.79 70.91
N LYS A 519 19.68 -4.76 71.70
CA LYS A 519 19.98 -4.68 73.12
C LYS A 519 18.73 -4.19 73.85
N ALA A 520 18.43 -4.80 74.99
CA ALA A 520 17.39 -4.30 75.89
C ALA A 520 17.70 -2.85 76.28
N ASP A 521 16.70 -2.00 76.18
CA ASP A 521 16.77 -0.64 76.67
C ASP A 521 16.78 -0.67 78.22
N ASP A 522 17.95 -0.93 78.80
CA ASP A 522 18.16 -0.93 80.26
C ASP A 522 18.15 0.51 80.84
N THR A 523 17.79 1.52 80.04
CA THR A 523 17.72 2.91 80.49
C THR A 523 16.28 3.38 80.67
N VAL A 524 15.75 3.15 81.87
CA VAL A 524 14.63 3.92 82.45
C VAL A 524 15.00 5.42 82.63
N SER A 525 16.09 5.92 82.04
CA SER A 525 16.59 7.28 82.25
C SER A 525 17.54 7.73 81.15
N ALA A 526 17.05 7.95 79.92
CA ALA A 526 17.44 9.08 79.06
C ALA A 526 16.95 8.87 77.63
N HIS A 527 16.05 9.76 77.22
CA HIS A 527 15.69 10.04 75.82
C HIS A 527 15.08 8.87 75.02
N ARG A 528 13.80 8.60 75.32
CA ARG A 528 12.88 8.20 74.24
C ARG A 528 12.77 9.37 73.25
N ILE A 529 12.73 9.09 71.95
CA ILE A 529 12.42 10.11 70.91
C ILE A 529 11.02 10.72 71.12
N ASP A 530 10.18 10.06 71.92
CA ASP A 530 8.82 10.51 72.26
C ASP A 530 8.72 11.30 73.58
N ASP A 531 9.83 11.51 74.31
CA ASP A 531 9.78 12.32 75.54
C ASP A 531 9.97 13.82 75.23
N PRO A 532 8.93 14.67 75.36
CA PRO A 532 9.13 16.10 75.28
C PRO A 532 10.01 16.56 76.45
N PRO A 533 10.96 17.50 76.21
CA PRO A 533 11.90 17.94 77.23
C PRO A 533 11.17 18.52 78.44
N ALA A 534 11.60 18.14 79.64
CA ALA A 534 11.00 18.45 80.94
C ALA A 534 11.04 19.95 81.35
N SER A 535 11.24 20.89 80.42
CA SER A 535 11.32 22.33 80.70
C SER A 535 10.24 23.18 80.03
N ILE A 536 9.16 22.59 79.51
CA ILE A 536 7.97 23.34 79.07
C ILE A 536 6.80 22.88 79.92
N ALA A 537 6.27 23.79 80.74
CA ALA A 537 5.01 23.58 81.44
C ALA A 537 3.95 23.12 80.41
N LYS A 538 3.33 21.97 80.64
CA LYS A 538 2.27 21.44 79.78
C LYS A 538 1.25 22.55 79.53
N PRO A 539 1.00 22.96 78.26
CA PRO A 539 -0.22 23.68 77.95
C PRO A 539 -1.38 22.76 78.33
N ASP A 540 -2.43 23.35 78.87
CA ASP A 540 -3.72 22.81 79.34
C ASP A 540 -4.49 21.81 78.42
N GLY A 541 -3.86 21.22 77.41
CA GLY A 541 -4.47 20.39 76.37
C GLY A 541 -5.13 19.10 76.87
N ASN A 542 -4.73 18.55 78.02
CA ASN A 542 -5.41 17.39 78.61
C ASN A 542 -6.86 17.72 79.01
N SER A 543 -7.13 18.92 79.50
CA SER A 543 -8.49 19.33 79.88
C SER A 543 -9.43 19.45 78.67
N ARG A 544 -8.88 19.84 77.51
CA ARG A 544 -9.62 19.93 76.24
C ARG A 544 -9.87 18.57 75.60
N LEU A 545 -8.92 17.64 75.69
CA LEU A 545 -9.08 16.26 75.21
C LEU A 545 -10.05 15.47 76.08
N GLU A 546 -9.97 15.58 77.41
CA GLU A 546 -10.92 14.96 78.34
C GLU A 546 -12.33 15.55 78.16
N SER A 547 -12.45 16.87 77.93
CA SER A 547 -13.74 17.50 77.58
C SER A 547 -14.27 17.07 76.21
N ARG A 548 -13.40 16.85 75.22
CA ARG A 548 -13.80 16.35 73.88
C ARG A 548 -14.22 14.89 73.93
N MET A 549 -13.48 14.05 74.66
CA MET A 549 -13.81 12.65 74.91
C MET A 549 -15.17 12.51 75.59
N GLY A 550 -15.42 13.25 76.68
CA GLY A 550 -16.71 13.23 77.36
C GLY A 550 -17.86 13.74 76.47
N LYS A 551 -17.62 14.71 75.57
CA LYS A 551 -18.61 15.12 74.56
C LYS A 551 -18.83 14.07 73.47
N LEU A 552 -17.79 13.33 73.08
CA LEU A 552 -17.87 12.27 72.09
C LEU A 552 -18.61 11.05 72.65
N GLU A 553 -18.34 10.67 73.90
CA GLU A 553 -19.04 9.61 74.63
C GLU A 553 -20.53 9.96 74.78
N ALA A 554 -20.87 11.19 75.16
CA ALA A 554 -22.26 11.64 75.21
C ALA A 554 -22.95 11.64 73.83
N GLN A 555 -22.23 11.99 72.76
CA GLN A 555 -22.75 11.91 71.39
C GLN A 555 -22.95 10.46 70.93
N TYR A 556 -22.07 9.54 71.36
CA TYR A 556 -22.19 8.12 71.06
C TYR A 556 -23.39 7.50 71.78
N GLU A 557 -23.57 7.80 73.07
CA GLU A 557 -24.74 7.35 73.84
C GLU A 557 -26.07 7.92 73.31
N GLU A 558 -26.07 9.13 72.73
CA GLU A 558 -27.25 9.70 72.07
C GLU A 558 -27.52 9.03 70.71
N GLN A 559 -26.48 8.71 69.94
CA GLN A 559 -26.59 7.94 68.69
C GLN A 559 -27.13 6.54 68.95
N GLU A 560 -26.65 5.86 69.99
CA GLU A 560 -27.10 4.52 70.38
C GLU A 560 -28.59 4.54 70.79
N ARG A 561 -29.01 5.51 71.61
CA ARG A 561 -30.44 5.71 71.93
C ARG A 561 -31.31 6.01 70.70
N ARG A 562 -30.80 6.77 69.72
CA ARG A 562 -31.52 7.03 68.46
C ARG A 562 -31.63 5.77 67.60
N PHE A 563 -30.59 4.96 67.58
CA PHE A 563 -30.58 3.69 66.85
C PHE A 563 -31.59 2.70 67.48
N GLU A 564 -31.58 2.53 68.80
CA GLU A 564 -32.57 1.71 69.51
C GLU A 564 -34.01 2.20 69.28
N ALA A 565 -34.24 3.51 69.28
CA ALA A 565 -35.55 4.09 68.99
C ALA A 565 -35.99 3.85 67.53
N GLN A 566 -35.05 3.85 66.57
CA GLN A 566 -35.33 3.49 65.18
C GLN A 566 -35.62 2.00 65.02
N GLU A 567 -34.92 1.12 65.73
CA GLU A 567 -35.17 -0.32 65.74
C GLU A 567 -36.56 -0.65 66.31
N GLN A 568 -36.98 0.03 67.39
CA GLN A 568 -38.34 -0.10 67.93
C GLN A 568 -39.40 0.37 66.93
N LYS A 569 -39.16 1.48 66.22
CA LYS A 569 -40.06 1.95 65.15
C LYS A 569 -40.14 0.95 64.00
N LEU A 570 -39.02 0.33 63.62
CA LEU A 570 -38.98 -0.69 62.57
C LEU A 570 -39.80 -1.92 62.97
N LYS A 571 -39.61 -2.45 64.20
CA LYS A 571 -40.43 -3.56 64.74
C LYS A 571 -41.92 -3.22 64.77
N ALA A 572 -42.28 -1.99 65.15
CA ALA A 572 -43.68 -1.54 65.13
C ALA A 572 -44.24 -1.49 63.70
N LEU A 573 -43.42 -1.08 62.72
CA LEU A 573 -43.80 -1.04 61.32
C LEU A 573 -43.98 -2.46 60.75
N GLU A 574 -43.07 -3.38 61.05
CA GLU A 574 -43.16 -4.79 60.64
C GLU A 574 -44.40 -5.48 61.22
N THR A 575 -44.72 -5.19 62.49
CA THR A 575 -45.97 -5.66 63.13
C THR A 575 -47.19 -5.12 62.39
N ARG A 576 -47.19 -3.84 62.02
CA ARG A 576 -48.31 -3.18 61.32
C ARG A 576 -48.45 -3.64 59.87
N VAL A 577 -47.34 -3.92 59.19
CA VAL A 577 -47.33 -4.53 57.85
C VAL A 577 -47.86 -5.95 57.91
N SER A 578 -47.53 -6.72 58.96
CA SER A 578 -48.06 -8.07 59.15
C SER A 578 -49.57 -8.05 59.40
N ALA A 579 -50.05 -7.15 60.27
CA ALA A 579 -51.49 -6.96 60.50
C ALA A 579 -52.25 -6.52 59.23
N LEU A 580 -51.66 -5.64 58.40
CA LEU A 580 -52.25 -5.22 57.12
C LEU A 580 -52.25 -6.33 56.06
N LYS A 581 -51.30 -7.28 56.12
CA LYS A 581 -51.30 -8.46 55.26
C LYS A 581 -52.42 -9.42 55.64
N GLU A 582 -52.70 -9.58 56.93
CA GLU A 582 -53.82 -10.40 57.42
C GLU A 582 -55.18 -9.75 57.07
N GLU A 583 -55.35 -8.43 57.25
CA GLU A 583 -56.59 -7.72 56.87
C GLU A 583 -56.88 -7.77 55.35
N LYS A 584 -55.85 -7.93 54.52
CA LYS A 584 -55.97 -8.06 53.05
C LYS A 584 -56.26 -9.51 52.60
N VAL A 585 -56.13 -10.49 53.48
CA VAL A 585 -56.50 -11.89 53.20
C VAL A 585 -57.96 -12.15 53.63
N ASP A 586 -58.48 -11.39 54.60
CA ASP A 586 -59.88 -11.46 55.07
C ASP A 586 -60.86 -10.53 54.32
N ARG A 587 -60.39 -9.66 53.42
CA ARG A 587 -61.21 -8.91 52.43
C ARG A 587 -61.04 -9.50 51.04
#